data_AF-A0A954BBU1-F1
#
_entry.id   AF-A0A954BBU1-F1
#
_cell.length_a   1.000
_cell.length_b   1.000
_cell.length_c   1.000
_cell.angle_alpha   90.00
_cell.angle_beta   90.00
_cell.angle_gamma   90.00
#
_symmetry.space_group_name_H-M   'P 1'
#
loop_
_entity.id
_entity.type
_entity.pdbx_description
1 polymer ?
#
loop_
_entity_poly.entity_id
_entity_poly.type
_entity_poly.pdbx_seq_one_letter_code
_entity_poly.pdbx_strand_id
1 'polypeptide(L)'
;MKTRIDTAMRAGALGISTALIYPPGAYQSTEELIELAKAAAPYGAIYATHMRDEGVRLGDAISEAIEIGEKGGVKVEIFHLKAAYKPMWGALMEEAGALIDAARARGLDIAADLYPYTAGGTGLEIALPLEVFADGLDAAIEKLKGKEYRADLIKRIENEEFGEWSRINLVVASGGWDGVVLANAFKPPYQQYQYRSIADIAAELNVNPYDLVIDIMLNALPNRAFAFYHMIGEQDVRTALQFPWTSIGTDAAAVEELGGVDDLGLPHPRSYGTFPRILAKYVRDEHVLTLEEAVRKMTSWPASRHGFEDRGVIREGLWADIVVFDADKVQDNATWESGTATPAGIDYVLVNGVIAVREGVLTGAKAGRVLRGDGAQ
;
A
#
# COMPACT_ATOMS: atom_id res chain seq x y z
N MET A 1 25.74 1.87 -0.78
CA MET A 1 24.41 2.07 -1.41
C MET A 1 24.46 3.04 -2.59
N LYS A 2 25.10 4.22 -2.48
CA LYS A 2 25.20 5.22 -3.57
C LYS A 2 25.64 4.68 -4.95
N THR A 3 26.67 3.83 -5.02
CA THR A 3 27.08 3.19 -6.29
C THR A 3 26.01 2.29 -6.91
N ARG A 4 25.20 1.61 -6.07
CA ARG A 4 24.08 0.78 -6.56
C ARG A 4 22.95 1.66 -7.10
N ILE A 5 22.69 2.79 -6.45
CA ILE A 5 21.73 3.80 -6.95
C ILE A 5 22.20 4.30 -8.31
N ASP A 6 23.45 4.74 -8.44
CA ASP A 6 24.02 5.18 -9.72
C ASP A 6 23.84 4.13 -10.82
N THR A 7 24.19 2.87 -10.53
CA THR A 7 24.03 1.75 -11.46
C THR A 7 22.56 1.55 -11.86
N ALA A 8 21.64 1.58 -10.90
CA ALA A 8 20.21 1.38 -11.15
C ALA A 8 19.60 2.54 -11.96
N MET A 9 19.95 3.79 -11.64
CA MET A 9 19.49 4.96 -12.36
C MET A 9 19.99 4.96 -13.81
N ARG A 10 21.27 4.61 -14.04
CA ARG A 10 21.83 4.43 -15.40
C ARG A 10 21.17 3.29 -16.18
N ALA A 11 20.70 2.27 -15.48
CA ALA A 11 19.90 1.21 -16.08
C ALA A 11 18.45 1.63 -16.36
N GLY A 12 18.04 2.85 -16.02
CA GLY A 12 16.72 3.40 -16.29
C GLY A 12 15.71 3.27 -15.16
N ALA A 13 16.15 3.04 -13.91
CA ALA A 13 15.26 3.18 -12.76
C ALA A 13 14.65 4.59 -12.68
N LEU A 14 13.41 4.69 -12.19
CA LEU A 14 12.69 5.95 -12.05
C LEU A 14 13.04 6.71 -10.75
N GLY A 15 13.69 6.02 -9.83
CA GLY A 15 14.08 6.59 -8.55
C GLY A 15 14.40 5.55 -7.50
N ILE A 16 14.24 5.93 -6.24
CA ILE A 16 14.49 5.11 -5.06
C ILE A 16 13.23 5.02 -4.21
N SER A 17 13.02 3.90 -3.53
CA SER A 17 11.91 3.76 -2.59
C SER A 17 12.36 3.23 -1.23
N THR A 18 11.57 3.53 -0.20
CA THR A 18 11.77 3.05 1.18
C THR A 18 10.49 2.53 1.80
N ALA A 19 10.64 1.60 2.77
CA ALA A 19 9.58 1.17 3.67
C ALA A 19 10.07 1.34 5.12
N LEU A 20 9.76 2.50 5.71
CA LEU A 20 10.36 2.96 6.96
C LEU A 20 9.62 2.48 8.21
N ILE A 21 8.40 1.96 8.08
CA ILE A 21 7.64 1.38 9.19
C ILE A 21 8.17 0.00 9.62
N TYR A 22 8.90 -0.70 8.75
CA TYR A 22 9.38 -2.07 8.97
C TYR A 22 10.91 -2.15 9.12
N PRO A 23 11.43 -3.05 9.96
CA PRO A 23 12.84 -3.46 9.87
C PRO A 23 13.19 -4.04 8.49
N PRO A 24 14.42 -3.80 7.99
CA PRO A 24 15.47 -2.99 8.60
C PRO A 24 15.34 -1.48 8.36
N GLY A 25 14.41 -1.03 7.50
CA GLY A 25 14.23 0.38 7.11
C GLY A 25 13.91 1.31 8.29
N ALA A 26 13.21 0.81 9.29
CA ALA A 26 12.90 1.53 10.52
C ALA A 26 14.11 2.08 11.28
N TYR A 27 15.30 1.49 11.09
CA TYR A 27 16.55 1.96 11.70
C TYR A 27 17.31 3.00 10.88
N GLN A 28 16.89 3.29 9.65
CA GLN A 28 17.55 4.29 8.80
C GLN A 28 17.22 5.69 9.28
N SER A 29 18.25 6.52 9.43
CA SER A 29 18.11 7.93 9.79
C SER A 29 17.68 8.79 8.60
N THR A 30 16.98 9.89 8.86
CA THR A 30 16.60 10.87 7.84
C THR A 30 17.82 11.40 7.06
N GLU A 31 18.95 11.62 7.74
CA GLU A 31 20.20 12.08 7.10
C GLU A 31 20.75 11.05 6.10
N GLU A 32 20.72 9.76 6.44
CA GLU A 32 21.11 8.71 5.48
C GLU A 32 20.19 8.71 4.27
N LEU A 33 18.88 8.87 4.45
CA LEU A 33 17.90 8.94 3.37
C LEU A 33 18.12 10.15 2.46
N ILE A 34 18.42 11.32 3.04
CA ILE A 34 18.82 12.52 2.29
C ILE A 34 20.05 12.23 1.43
N GLU A 35 21.07 11.57 1.97
CA GLU A 35 22.29 11.24 1.24
C GLU A 35 22.06 10.23 0.10
N LEU A 36 21.08 9.33 0.23
CA LEU A 36 20.64 8.45 -0.85
C LEU A 36 19.85 9.22 -1.92
N ALA A 37 18.95 10.11 -1.52
CA ALA A 37 18.19 10.98 -2.41
C ALA A 37 19.11 11.88 -3.26
N LYS A 38 20.11 12.52 -2.65
CA LYS A 38 21.13 13.32 -3.36
C LYS A 38 21.88 12.51 -4.41
N ALA A 39 22.12 11.22 -4.17
CA ALA A 39 22.80 10.36 -5.14
C ALA A 39 21.91 10.04 -6.36
N ALA A 40 20.58 10.08 -6.20
CA ALA A 40 19.61 9.84 -7.27
C ALA A 40 19.20 11.14 -8.00
N ALA A 41 19.31 12.30 -7.34
CA ALA A 41 18.90 13.61 -7.88
C ALA A 41 19.44 13.98 -9.27
N PRO A 42 20.72 13.72 -9.63
CA PRO A 42 21.24 14.02 -10.97
C PRO A 42 20.49 13.33 -12.13
N TYR A 43 19.68 12.32 -11.81
CA TYR A 43 18.94 11.50 -12.76
C TYR A 43 17.45 11.87 -12.84
N GLY A 44 17.01 12.96 -12.19
CA GLY A 44 15.59 13.34 -12.15
C GLY A 44 14.71 12.40 -11.31
N ALA A 45 15.32 11.68 -10.36
CA ALA A 45 14.68 10.63 -9.58
C ALA A 45 13.48 11.09 -8.74
N ILE A 46 12.57 10.15 -8.52
CA ILE A 46 11.55 10.21 -7.46
C ILE A 46 12.07 9.47 -6.21
N TYR A 47 11.92 10.07 -5.04
CA TYR A 47 11.98 9.39 -3.75
C TYR A 47 10.56 8.98 -3.35
N ALA A 48 10.29 7.68 -3.37
CA ALA A 48 9.00 7.15 -2.98
C ALA A 48 9.06 6.49 -1.59
N THR A 49 8.04 6.63 -0.76
CA THR A 49 8.13 6.14 0.62
C THR A 49 6.82 5.57 1.15
N HIS A 50 6.89 4.34 1.65
CA HIS A 50 6.03 3.89 2.74
C HIS A 50 6.62 4.49 4.02
N MET A 51 5.95 5.52 4.50
CA MET A 51 6.39 6.39 5.57
C MET A 51 6.62 5.64 6.89
N ARG A 52 7.36 6.29 7.79
CA ARG A 52 7.73 5.73 9.09
C ARG A 52 6.55 5.52 10.03
N ASP A 53 5.53 6.37 9.89
CA ASP A 53 4.28 6.31 10.64
C ASP A 53 3.14 6.73 9.71
N GLU A 54 2.04 5.98 9.76
CA GLU A 54 0.81 6.28 9.01
C GLU A 54 -0.38 6.54 9.97
N GLY A 55 -0.13 6.48 11.28
CA GLY A 55 -1.09 6.63 12.35
C GLY A 55 -0.90 7.96 13.09
N VAL A 56 -0.71 7.91 14.42
CA VAL A 56 -0.71 9.12 15.26
C VAL A 56 0.39 10.14 14.90
N ARG A 57 1.49 9.74 14.25
CA ARG A 57 2.57 10.63 13.83
C ARG A 57 2.62 10.83 12.31
N LEU A 58 1.50 10.67 11.62
CA LEU A 58 1.40 10.89 10.17
C LEU A 58 2.02 12.23 9.75
N GLY A 59 1.74 13.32 10.47
CA GLY A 59 2.29 14.65 10.19
C GLY A 59 3.82 14.73 10.31
N ASP A 60 4.41 14.05 11.30
CA ASP A 60 5.88 13.99 11.45
C ASP A 60 6.50 13.20 10.29
N ALA A 61 5.88 12.09 9.90
CA ALA A 61 6.39 11.25 8.82
C ALA A 61 6.28 11.92 7.44
N ILE A 62 5.22 12.70 7.21
CA ILE A 62 5.09 13.57 6.04
C ILE A 62 6.17 14.67 6.07
N SER A 63 6.43 15.26 7.24
CA SER A 63 7.48 16.27 7.41
C SER A 63 8.88 15.69 7.14
N GLU A 64 9.14 14.45 7.54
CA GLU A 64 10.36 13.72 7.20
C GLU A 64 10.50 13.53 5.67
N ALA A 65 9.43 13.11 4.99
CA ALA A 65 9.44 12.96 3.53
C ALA A 65 9.67 14.29 2.80
N ILE A 66 9.07 15.38 3.30
CA ILE A 66 9.30 16.75 2.80
C ILE A 66 10.76 17.15 2.97
N GLU A 67 11.34 16.92 4.16
CA GLU A 67 12.74 17.24 4.44
C GLU A 67 13.70 16.47 3.51
N ILE A 68 13.43 15.18 3.27
CA ILE A 68 14.20 14.34 2.34
C ILE A 68 14.10 14.89 0.91
N GLY A 69 12.90 15.27 0.47
CA GLY A 69 12.70 15.88 -0.85
C GLY A 69 13.46 17.20 -1.02
N GLU A 70 13.29 18.13 -0.07
CA GLU A 70 13.89 19.46 -0.11
C GLU A 70 15.44 19.40 -0.03
N LYS A 71 16.00 18.63 0.90
CA LYS A 71 17.46 18.50 1.08
C LYS A 71 18.10 17.53 0.10
N GLY A 72 17.33 16.56 -0.40
CA GLY A 72 17.74 15.57 -1.37
C GLY A 72 17.74 16.08 -2.81
N GLY A 73 16.92 17.09 -3.11
CA GLY A 73 16.77 17.63 -4.46
C GLY A 73 16.03 16.69 -5.40
N VAL A 74 15.04 15.94 -4.88
CA VAL A 74 14.26 14.94 -5.61
C VAL A 74 12.76 15.21 -5.49
N LYS A 75 11.99 14.69 -6.44
CA LYS A 75 10.53 14.61 -6.30
C LYS A 75 10.18 13.62 -5.20
N VAL A 76 9.02 13.79 -4.55
CA VAL A 76 8.56 12.89 -3.47
C VAL A 76 7.23 12.24 -3.83
N GLU A 77 7.14 10.92 -3.68
CA GLU A 77 5.89 10.15 -3.74
C GLU A 77 5.62 9.50 -2.38
N ILE A 78 4.52 9.86 -1.73
CA ILE A 78 4.04 9.12 -0.56
C ILE A 78 3.22 7.94 -1.08
N PHE A 79 3.69 6.72 -0.82
CA PHE A 79 2.93 5.52 -1.16
C PHE A 79 1.68 5.43 -0.29
N HIS A 80 0.58 4.97 -0.90
CA HIS A 80 -0.65 4.54 -0.26
C HIS A 80 -1.07 5.40 0.96
N LEU A 81 -1.14 6.72 0.75
CA LEU A 81 -1.44 7.70 1.79
C LEU A 81 -2.71 7.31 2.54
N LYS A 82 -2.59 7.21 3.87
CA LYS A 82 -3.69 6.84 4.76
C LYS A 82 -3.54 7.50 6.12
N ALA A 83 -4.67 7.66 6.80
CA ALA A 83 -4.75 8.04 8.21
C ALA A 83 -5.13 6.81 9.04
N ALA A 84 -4.14 5.98 9.37
CA ALA A 84 -4.30 4.74 10.11
C ALA A 84 -4.39 4.98 11.64
N TYR A 85 -5.33 5.82 12.06
CA TYR A 85 -5.55 6.10 13.48
C TYR A 85 -7.01 6.44 13.75
N LYS A 86 -7.80 5.41 14.10
CA LYS A 86 -9.25 5.51 14.31
C LYS A 86 -9.71 6.68 15.19
N PRO A 87 -9.02 7.05 16.29
CA PRO A 87 -9.42 8.19 17.11
C PRO A 87 -9.41 9.54 16.37
N MET A 88 -8.69 9.68 15.24
CA MET A 88 -8.52 10.93 14.49
C MET A 88 -8.99 10.83 13.02
N TRP A 89 -9.75 9.80 12.65
CA TRP A 89 -10.33 9.69 11.30
C TRP A 89 -11.14 10.95 10.94
N GLY A 90 -10.98 11.41 9.70
CA GLY A 90 -11.57 12.63 9.16
C GLY A 90 -10.79 13.92 9.47
N ALA A 91 -9.97 13.96 10.52
CA ALA A 91 -9.14 15.12 10.85
C ALA A 91 -7.71 14.97 10.35
N LEU A 92 -7.10 13.80 10.60
CA LEU A 92 -5.69 13.59 10.32
C LEU A 92 -5.37 13.61 8.81
N MET A 93 -6.30 13.17 7.96
CA MET A 93 -6.14 13.26 6.51
C MET A 93 -6.18 14.71 5.99
N GLU A 94 -7.03 15.57 6.56
CA GLU A 94 -7.08 17.00 6.23
C GLU A 94 -5.77 17.69 6.63
N GLU A 95 -5.23 17.37 7.82
CA GLU A 95 -3.93 17.86 8.27
C GLU A 95 -2.78 17.42 7.36
N ALA A 96 -2.78 16.14 6.95
CA ALA A 96 -1.83 15.61 5.97
C ALA A 96 -1.90 16.37 4.64
N GLY A 97 -3.12 16.62 4.15
CA GLY A 97 -3.35 17.38 2.93
C GLY A 97 -2.79 18.80 3.02
N ALA A 98 -3.05 19.50 4.12
CA ALA A 98 -2.56 20.85 4.35
C ALA A 98 -1.02 20.93 4.42
N LEU A 99 -0.36 19.93 5.03
CA LEU A 99 1.10 19.85 5.08
C LEU A 99 1.72 19.68 3.68
N ILE A 100 1.15 18.78 2.88
CA ILE A 100 1.61 18.51 1.52
C ILE A 100 1.37 19.74 0.64
N ASP A 101 0.20 20.36 0.70
CA ASP A 101 -0.08 21.60 -0.05
C ASP A 101 0.86 22.74 0.33
N ALA A 102 1.19 22.89 1.61
CA ALA A 102 2.15 23.88 2.06
C ALA A 102 3.57 23.62 1.52
N ALA A 103 4.00 22.35 1.42
CA ALA A 103 5.28 22.00 0.81
C ALA A 103 5.29 22.25 -0.71
N ARG A 104 4.20 21.92 -1.40
CA ARG A 104 4.00 22.22 -2.83
C ARG A 104 4.04 23.71 -3.10
N ALA A 105 3.43 24.53 -2.24
CA ALA A 105 3.47 25.99 -2.35
C ALA A 105 4.89 26.58 -2.19
N ARG A 106 5.81 25.87 -1.53
CA ARG A 106 7.24 26.24 -1.46
C ARG A 106 8.06 25.73 -2.64
N GLY A 107 7.45 25.00 -3.57
CA GLY A 107 8.09 24.49 -4.79
C GLY A 107 8.56 23.05 -4.72
N LEU A 108 8.29 22.31 -3.64
CA LEU A 108 8.59 20.87 -3.61
C LEU A 108 7.59 20.12 -4.50
N ASP A 109 8.10 19.31 -5.42
CA ASP A 109 7.28 18.36 -6.19
C ASP A 109 6.99 17.11 -5.34
N ILE A 110 5.98 17.21 -4.48
CA ILE A 110 5.48 16.13 -3.62
C ILE A 110 4.04 15.75 -3.98
N ALA A 111 3.76 14.46 -3.99
CA ALA A 111 2.44 13.88 -4.24
C ALA A 111 2.26 12.57 -3.48
N ALA A 112 1.14 11.89 -3.72
CA ALA A 112 0.89 10.57 -3.17
C ALA A 112 0.03 9.71 -4.11
N ASP A 113 -0.07 8.43 -3.79
CA ASP A 113 -1.09 7.52 -4.30
C ASP A 113 -1.94 6.94 -3.16
N LEU A 114 -3.09 6.35 -3.51
CA LEU A 114 -3.85 5.47 -2.60
C LEU A 114 -4.61 4.38 -3.34
N TYR A 115 -5.01 3.36 -2.57
CA TYR A 115 -6.05 2.41 -2.93
C TYR A 115 -7.39 2.77 -2.25
N PRO A 116 -8.54 2.53 -2.91
CA PRO A 116 -9.86 2.95 -2.43
C PRO A 116 -10.53 1.94 -1.47
N TYR A 117 -9.84 1.56 -0.39
CA TYR A 117 -10.31 0.60 0.59
C TYR A 117 -10.01 1.06 2.02
N THR A 118 -10.81 0.58 2.96
CA THR A 118 -10.70 0.93 4.39
C THR A 118 -9.75 0.03 5.18
N ALA A 119 -9.14 -0.96 4.51
CA ALA A 119 -8.16 -1.84 5.11
C ALA A 119 -6.88 -1.92 4.28
N GLY A 120 -5.76 -2.11 4.96
CA GLY A 120 -4.54 -2.64 4.35
C GLY A 120 -4.46 -4.16 4.54
N GLY A 121 -3.46 -4.78 3.93
CA GLY A 121 -3.15 -6.20 4.15
C GLY A 121 -1.66 -6.39 4.40
N THR A 122 -1.30 -7.05 5.50
CA THR A 122 0.10 -7.39 5.82
C THR A 122 0.15 -8.60 6.75
N GLY A 123 1.36 -9.03 7.11
CA GLY A 123 1.59 -10.20 7.92
C GLY A 123 1.14 -10.03 9.36
N LEU A 124 0.67 -11.12 9.96
CA LEU A 124 0.19 -11.17 11.33
C LEU A 124 1.25 -10.78 12.36
N GLU A 125 2.53 -10.97 12.04
CA GLU A 125 3.64 -10.65 12.94
C GLU A 125 3.73 -9.16 13.29
N ILE A 126 3.14 -8.27 12.48
CA ILE A 126 3.09 -6.83 12.77
C ILE A 126 2.26 -6.49 14.02
N ALA A 127 1.40 -7.42 14.46
CA ALA A 127 0.65 -7.28 15.70
C ALA A 127 1.53 -7.47 16.95
N LEU A 128 2.82 -7.76 16.78
CA LEU A 128 3.80 -7.89 17.85
C LEU A 128 4.83 -6.74 17.81
N PRO A 129 5.41 -6.36 18.97
CA PRO A 129 6.45 -5.33 19.04
C PRO A 129 7.66 -5.60 18.13
N LEU A 130 8.20 -4.54 17.52
CA LEU A 130 9.35 -4.64 16.62
C LEU A 130 10.58 -5.26 17.32
N GLU A 131 10.73 -5.03 18.63
CA GLU A 131 11.82 -5.59 19.44
C GLU A 131 11.83 -7.12 19.48
N VAL A 132 10.69 -7.77 19.25
CA VAL A 132 10.60 -9.22 19.12
C VAL A 132 11.47 -9.71 17.96
N PHE A 133 11.59 -8.91 16.91
CA PHE A 133 12.28 -9.22 15.65
C PHE A 133 13.65 -8.56 15.51
N ALA A 134 14.17 -7.90 16.56
CA ALA A 134 15.44 -7.17 16.49
C ALA A 134 16.65 -8.06 16.11
N ASP A 135 16.62 -9.33 16.51
CA ASP A 135 17.64 -10.33 16.19
C ASP A 135 17.31 -11.15 14.93
N GLY A 136 16.30 -10.74 14.16
CA GLY A 136 15.80 -11.43 12.97
C GLY A 136 14.65 -12.41 13.24
N LEU A 137 14.01 -12.85 12.16
CA LEU A 137 12.79 -13.67 12.20
C LEU A 137 13.01 -15.05 12.83
N ASP A 138 14.12 -15.73 12.53
CA ASP A 138 14.39 -17.07 13.08
C ASP A 138 14.55 -17.04 14.61
N ALA A 139 15.25 -16.02 15.12
CA ALA A 139 15.41 -15.81 16.56
C ALA A 139 14.06 -15.47 17.23
N ALA A 140 13.23 -14.67 16.57
CA ALA A 140 11.86 -14.37 17.02
C ALA A 140 11.01 -15.65 17.10
N ILE A 141 11.04 -16.49 16.05
CA ILE A 141 10.30 -17.77 16.01
C ILE A 141 10.70 -18.67 17.18
N GLU A 142 11.99 -18.85 17.46
CA GLU A 142 12.44 -19.68 18.58
C GLU A 142 11.97 -19.13 19.93
N LYS A 143 12.07 -17.81 20.16
CA LYS A 143 11.57 -17.16 21.39
C LYS A 143 10.06 -17.37 21.55
N LEU A 144 9.30 -17.17 20.47
CA LEU A 144 7.84 -17.26 20.45
C LEU A 144 7.30 -18.69 20.58
N LYS A 145 8.13 -19.74 20.55
CA LYS A 145 7.71 -21.09 20.97
C LYS A 145 7.56 -21.22 22.50
N GLY A 146 8.24 -20.36 23.26
CA GLY A 146 8.27 -20.40 24.72
C GLY A 146 7.08 -19.72 25.38
N LYS A 147 6.26 -20.47 26.13
CA LYS A 147 5.08 -19.94 26.84
C LYS A 147 5.42 -18.84 27.86
N GLU A 148 6.53 -18.97 28.57
CA GLU A 148 6.96 -17.95 29.54
C GLU A 148 7.30 -16.63 28.86
N TYR A 149 7.99 -16.68 27.71
CA TYR A 149 8.29 -15.50 26.92
C TYR A 149 7.02 -14.83 26.40
N ARG A 150 6.05 -15.60 25.89
CA ARG A 150 4.76 -15.05 25.46
C ARG A 150 4.01 -14.38 26.59
N ALA A 151 3.94 -15.00 27.76
CA ALA A 151 3.24 -14.43 28.91
C ALA A 151 3.87 -13.10 29.36
N ASP A 152 5.21 -13.03 29.40
CA ASP A 152 5.94 -11.78 29.66
C ASP A 152 5.67 -10.73 28.57
N LEU A 153 5.78 -11.12 27.30
CA LEU A 153 5.53 -10.24 26.16
C LEU A 153 4.13 -9.63 26.21
N ILE A 154 3.09 -10.44 26.41
CA ILE A 154 1.70 -9.99 26.47
C ILE A 154 1.52 -9.01 27.63
N LYS A 155 2.05 -9.33 28.81
CA LYS A 155 1.98 -8.42 29.97
C LYS A 155 2.64 -7.07 29.67
N ARG A 156 3.80 -7.08 29.01
CA ARG A 156 4.51 -5.85 28.64
C ARG A 156 3.75 -5.04 27.59
N ILE A 157 3.05 -5.70 26.66
CA ILE A 157 2.17 -5.05 25.69
C ILE A 157 1.00 -4.38 26.41
N GLU A 158 0.34 -5.10 27.32
CA GLU A 158 -0.79 -4.60 28.11
C GLU A 158 -0.40 -3.44 29.05
N ASN A 159 0.85 -3.42 29.51
CA ASN A 159 1.43 -2.34 30.30
C ASN A 159 1.98 -1.16 29.47
N GLU A 160 1.82 -1.19 28.14
CA GLU A 160 2.34 -0.18 27.20
C GLU A 160 3.87 0.03 27.26
N GLU A 161 4.64 -1.01 27.61
CA GLU A 161 6.10 -0.93 27.81
C GLU A 161 6.90 -0.81 26.49
N PHE A 162 6.23 -0.75 25.34
CA PHE A 162 6.81 -0.73 24.00
C PHE A 162 6.75 0.63 23.29
N GLY A 163 6.48 1.72 24.03
CA GLY A 163 6.71 3.10 23.59
C GLY A 163 6.25 3.43 22.16
N GLU A 164 7.22 3.60 21.25
CA GLU A 164 6.97 3.93 19.84
C GLU A 164 6.18 2.84 19.09
N TRP A 165 6.37 1.55 19.39
CA TRP A 165 5.58 0.50 18.73
C TRP A 165 4.10 0.59 19.07
N SER A 166 3.75 0.89 20.34
CA SER A 166 2.35 1.06 20.74
C SER A 166 1.62 2.14 19.94
N ARG A 167 2.37 3.06 19.32
CA ARG A 167 1.85 4.16 18.48
C ARG A 167 1.60 3.76 17.02
N ILE A 168 2.38 2.82 16.49
CA ILE A 168 2.21 2.23 15.15
C ILE A 168 1.49 0.88 15.17
N ASN A 169 0.95 0.48 16.33
CA ASN A 169 0.30 -0.80 16.51
C ASN A 169 -0.97 -0.88 15.64
N LEU A 170 -0.93 -1.71 14.58
CA LEU A 170 -2.04 -1.84 13.63
C LEU A 170 -3.31 -2.43 14.25
N VAL A 171 -3.20 -3.15 15.37
CA VAL A 171 -4.38 -3.62 16.13
C VAL A 171 -5.11 -2.43 16.74
N VAL A 172 -4.37 -1.50 17.36
CA VAL A 172 -4.94 -0.26 17.92
C VAL A 172 -5.47 0.63 16.80
N ALA A 173 -4.72 0.78 15.70
CA ALA A 173 -5.14 1.52 14.52
C ALA A 173 -6.46 0.99 13.92
N SER A 174 -6.66 -0.34 13.97
CA SER A 174 -7.89 -1.01 13.54
C SER A 174 -9.02 -0.94 14.56
N GLY A 175 -8.81 -0.31 15.72
CA GLY A 175 -9.79 -0.19 16.79
C GLY A 175 -9.97 -1.45 17.63
N GLY A 176 -8.97 -2.33 17.67
CA GLY A 176 -8.97 -3.60 18.39
C GLY A 176 -8.97 -4.83 17.47
N TRP A 177 -9.03 -6.01 18.09
CA TRP A 177 -8.98 -7.30 17.39
C TRP A 177 -10.18 -7.57 16.49
N ASP A 178 -11.30 -6.87 16.68
CA ASP A 178 -12.46 -6.91 15.76
C ASP A 178 -12.10 -6.37 14.37
N GLY A 179 -11.18 -5.40 14.30
CA GLY A 179 -10.72 -4.79 13.05
C GLY A 179 -9.59 -5.56 12.36
N VAL A 180 -9.14 -6.67 12.94
CA VAL A 180 -8.09 -7.54 12.38
C VAL A 180 -8.74 -8.83 11.89
N VAL A 181 -8.76 -9.04 10.58
CA VAL A 181 -9.45 -10.17 9.94
C VAL A 181 -8.43 -11.11 9.32
N LEU A 182 -8.49 -12.40 9.64
CA LEU A 182 -7.55 -13.40 9.14
C LEU A 182 -7.70 -13.56 7.62
N ALA A 183 -6.69 -13.17 6.85
CA ALA A 183 -6.73 -13.23 5.39
C ALA A 183 -6.33 -14.63 4.88
N ASN A 184 -5.37 -15.28 5.54
CA ASN A 184 -4.98 -16.66 5.30
C ASN A 184 -4.26 -17.24 6.54
N ALA A 185 -4.25 -18.57 6.65
CA ALA A 185 -3.44 -19.29 7.65
C ALA A 185 -2.68 -20.49 7.07
N PHE A 186 -2.83 -20.74 5.75
CA PHE A 186 -2.23 -21.82 4.94
C PHE A 186 -2.50 -23.27 5.36
N LYS A 187 -2.73 -23.56 6.65
CA LYS A 187 -2.80 -24.93 7.17
C LYS A 187 -3.88 -25.06 8.26
N PRO A 188 -4.49 -26.25 8.42
CA PRO A 188 -5.22 -26.59 9.63
C PRO A 188 -4.36 -26.42 10.89
N PRO A 189 -4.95 -26.19 12.08
CA PRO A 189 -6.39 -26.07 12.30
C PRO A 189 -6.95 -24.68 11.94
N TYR A 190 -6.11 -23.70 11.61
CA TYR A 190 -6.52 -22.31 11.50
C TYR A 190 -7.07 -21.91 10.13
N GLN A 191 -6.82 -22.69 9.08
CA GLN A 191 -7.30 -22.38 7.72
C GLN A 191 -8.83 -22.18 7.65
N GLN A 192 -9.60 -22.88 8.47
CA GLN A 192 -11.07 -22.75 8.50
C GLN A 192 -11.56 -21.38 8.99
N TYR A 193 -10.70 -20.60 9.64
CA TYR A 193 -11.03 -19.29 10.20
C TYR A 193 -10.77 -18.13 9.23
N GLN A 194 -10.45 -18.42 7.98
CA GLN A 194 -10.26 -17.40 6.95
C GLN A 194 -11.48 -16.47 6.88
N TYR A 195 -11.20 -15.17 6.75
CA TYR A 195 -12.18 -14.08 6.71
C TYR A 195 -12.96 -13.83 8.00
N ARG A 196 -12.53 -14.41 9.14
CA ARG A 196 -13.08 -14.09 10.47
C ARG A 196 -12.15 -13.15 11.23
N SER A 197 -12.74 -12.33 12.11
CA SER A 197 -11.97 -11.46 12.99
C SER A 197 -11.14 -12.29 13.98
N ILE A 198 -9.96 -11.80 14.36
CA ILE A 198 -9.14 -12.43 15.39
C ILE A 198 -9.89 -12.47 16.72
N ALA A 199 -10.71 -11.45 17.01
CA ALA A 199 -11.58 -11.42 18.18
C ALA A 199 -12.55 -12.61 18.21
N ASP A 200 -13.28 -12.87 17.12
CA ASP A 200 -14.25 -13.98 17.04
C ASP A 200 -13.57 -15.35 17.19
N ILE A 201 -12.40 -15.51 16.57
CA ILE A 201 -11.64 -16.77 16.63
C ILE A 201 -11.11 -16.99 18.06
N ALA A 202 -10.55 -15.96 18.69
CA ALA A 202 -10.04 -16.02 20.05
C ALA A 202 -11.16 -16.34 21.06
N ALA A 203 -12.34 -15.74 20.88
CA ALA A 203 -13.52 -16.02 21.70
C ALA A 203 -14.00 -17.47 21.53
N GLU A 204 -14.08 -17.98 20.29
CA GLU A 204 -14.48 -19.36 20.02
C GLU A 204 -13.52 -20.38 20.63
N LEU A 205 -12.21 -20.13 20.50
CA LEU A 205 -11.16 -21.02 21.01
C LEU A 205 -10.86 -20.80 22.51
N ASN A 206 -11.44 -19.76 23.13
CA ASN A 206 -11.21 -19.35 24.51
C ASN A 206 -9.70 -19.15 24.82
N VAL A 207 -9.02 -18.38 23.98
CA VAL A 207 -7.59 -18.05 24.08
C VAL A 207 -7.35 -16.55 24.03
N ASN A 208 -6.18 -16.09 24.49
CA ASN A 208 -5.78 -14.70 24.30
C ASN A 208 -5.53 -14.42 22.80
N PRO A 209 -6.01 -13.30 22.23
CA PRO A 209 -5.77 -12.94 20.83
C PRO A 209 -4.29 -12.89 20.42
N TYR A 210 -3.38 -12.44 21.31
CA TYR A 210 -1.95 -12.43 21.02
C TYR A 210 -1.40 -13.85 20.91
N ASP A 211 -1.79 -14.75 21.81
CA ASP A 211 -1.41 -16.16 21.72
C ASP A 211 -1.93 -16.80 20.43
N LEU A 212 -3.18 -16.52 20.06
CA LEU A 212 -3.78 -17.00 18.83
C LEU A 212 -2.99 -16.53 17.60
N VAL A 213 -2.66 -15.25 17.52
CA VAL A 213 -1.88 -14.69 16.40
C VAL A 213 -0.50 -15.35 16.31
N ILE A 214 0.18 -15.53 17.44
CA ILE A 214 1.47 -16.21 17.49
C ILE A 214 1.32 -17.67 17.02
N ASP A 215 0.29 -18.38 17.45
CA ASP A 215 0.06 -19.77 17.05
C ASP A 215 -0.26 -19.90 15.56
N ILE A 216 -1.08 -19.01 15.00
CA ILE A 216 -1.37 -18.97 13.55
C ILE A 216 -0.07 -18.74 12.77
N MET A 217 0.72 -17.74 13.19
CA MET A 217 1.99 -17.40 12.54
C MET A 217 2.97 -18.59 12.55
N LEU A 218 3.16 -19.23 13.70
CA LEU A 218 4.05 -20.39 13.82
C LEU A 218 3.55 -21.60 13.01
N ASN A 219 2.23 -21.82 12.96
CA ASN A 219 1.63 -22.92 12.20
C ASN A 219 1.78 -22.73 10.68
N ALA A 220 1.72 -21.48 10.19
CA ALA A 220 1.82 -21.16 8.77
C ALA A 220 3.21 -21.44 8.17
N LEU A 221 4.27 -21.46 8.99
CA LEU A 221 5.66 -21.64 8.55
C LEU A 221 5.82 -22.84 7.59
N PRO A 222 6.57 -22.71 6.47
CA PRO A 222 7.43 -21.58 6.13
C PRO A 222 6.68 -20.39 5.50
N ASN A 223 5.36 -20.45 5.32
CA ASN A 223 4.59 -19.34 4.79
C ASN A 223 4.37 -18.26 5.87
N ARG A 224 4.26 -17.00 5.44
CA ARG A 224 3.89 -15.86 6.28
C ARG A 224 2.37 -15.74 6.31
N ALA A 225 1.71 -15.88 7.47
CA ALA A 225 0.26 -15.67 7.58
C ALA A 225 -0.11 -14.19 7.51
N PHE A 226 -1.20 -13.85 6.85
CA PHE A 226 -1.63 -12.46 6.65
C PHE A 226 -2.99 -12.15 7.28
N ALA A 227 -3.21 -10.87 7.55
CA ALA A 227 -4.50 -10.32 7.95
C ALA A 227 -4.84 -9.02 7.20
N PHE A 228 -6.13 -8.73 7.13
CA PHE A 228 -6.66 -7.42 6.78
C PHE A 228 -6.76 -6.57 8.05
N TYR A 229 -6.28 -5.33 7.97
CA TYR A 229 -6.28 -4.37 9.08
C TYR A 229 -7.20 -3.22 8.71
N HIS A 230 -8.42 -3.21 9.23
CA HIS A 230 -9.45 -2.19 8.98
C HIS A 230 -9.16 -0.90 9.75
N MET A 231 -8.10 -0.22 9.33
CA MET A 231 -7.50 0.92 10.03
C MET A 231 -7.77 2.28 9.38
N ILE A 232 -8.50 2.33 8.27
CA ILE A 232 -8.72 3.56 7.50
C ILE A 232 -10.21 3.91 7.51
N GLY A 233 -10.53 5.17 7.80
CA GLY A 233 -11.90 5.68 7.71
C GLY A 233 -12.33 5.92 6.27
N GLU A 234 -13.57 5.55 5.92
CA GLU A 234 -14.12 5.81 4.58
C GLU A 234 -14.11 7.32 4.25
N GLN A 235 -14.32 8.19 5.25
CA GLN A 235 -14.24 9.64 5.06
C GLN A 235 -12.83 10.09 4.68
N ASP A 236 -11.78 9.52 5.28
CA ASP A 236 -10.40 9.83 4.92
C ASP A 236 -10.08 9.42 3.48
N VAL A 237 -10.61 8.27 3.03
CA VAL A 237 -10.49 7.86 1.62
C VAL A 237 -11.14 8.90 0.69
N ARG A 238 -12.36 9.38 1.02
CA ARG A 238 -13.04 10.42 0.23
C ARG A 238 -12.27 11.74 0.19
N THR A 239 -11.72 12.16 1.33
CA THR A 239 -10.90 13.37 1.42
C THR A 239 -9.63 13.21 0.57
N ALA A 240 -8.90 12.10 0.74
CA ALA A 240 -7.67 11.84 0.01
C ALA A 240 -7.86 11.77 -1.51
N LEU A 241 -8.99 11.22 -1.96
CA LEU A 241 -9.35 11.17 -3.38
C LEU A 241 -9.51 12.58 -3.98
N GLN A 242 -10.00 13.56 -3.21
CA GLN A 242 -10.22 14.93 -3.68
C GLN A 242 -8.94 15.76 -3.80
N PHE A 243 -7.83 15.34 -3.19
CA PHE A 243 -6.57 16.08 -3.33
C PHE A 243 -6.06 16.04 -4.77
N PRO A 244 -5.76 17.19 -5.41
CA PRO A 244 -5.42 17.22 -6.84
C PRO A 244 -4.09 16.53 -7.16
N TRP A 245 -3.22 16.33 -6.17
CA TRP A 245 -1.94 15.66 -6.33
C TRP A 245 -1.99 14.15 -6.04
N THR A 246 -3.15 13.59 -5.74
CA THR A 246 -3.24 12.17 -5.41
C THR A 246 -3.55 11.31 -6.64
N SER A 247 -2.73 10.29 -6.89
CA SER A 247 -2.92 9.26 -7.93
C SER A 247 -3.55 7.98 -7.37
N ILE A 248 -3.90 7.03 -8.23
CA ILE A 248 -4.49 5.74 -7.81
C ILE A 248 -3.45 4.62 -7.99
N GLY A 249 -3.12 3.95 -6.88
CA GLY A 249 -2.24 2.79 -6.82
C GLY A 249 -2.98 1.60 -6.23
N THR A 250 -2.81 0.40 -6.80
CA THR A 250 -3.50 -0.79 -6.27
C THR A 250 -2.88 -1.29 -4.98
N ASP A 251 -1.58 -1.05 -4.77
CA ASP A 251 -0.76 -1.66 -3.70
C ASP A 251 -0.83 -3.20 -3.69
N ALA A 252 -1.22 -3.80 -4.81
CA ALA A 252 -1.28 -5.25 -4.97
C ALA A 252 0.03 -5.78 -5.55
N ALA A 253 0.47 -6.94 -5.09
CA ALA A 253 1.52 -7.68 -5.76
C ALA A 253 1.01 -8.20 -7.12
N ALA A 254 1.94 -8.39 -8.06
CA ALA A 254 1.62 -8.95 -9.37
C ALA A 254 1.22 -10.42 -9.25
N VAL A 255 0.31 -10.85 -10.11
CA VAL A 255 -0.14 -12.23 -10.26
C VAL A 255 0.15 -12.71 -11.67
N GLU A 256 0.62 -13.95 -11.83
CA GLU A 256 0.90 -14.51 -13.15
C GLU A 256 -0.39 -14.92 -13.88
N GLU A 257 -1.38 -15.41 -13.14
CA GLU A 257 -2.65 -15.92 -13.68
C GLU A 257 -3.84 -15.06 -13.22
N LEU A 258 -4.71 -14.72 -14.17
CA LEU A 258 -5.97 -14.02 -13.91
C LEU A 258 -6.85 -14.84 -12.95
N GLY A 259 -7.37 -14.21 -11.90
CA GLY A 259 -8.15 -14.85 -10.85
C GLY A 259 -7.30 -15.52 -9.76
N GLY A 260 -5.97 -15.48 -9.90
CA GLY A 260 -5.02 -15.93 -8.89
C GLY A 260 -4.85 -14.94 -7.73
N VAL A 261 -4.31 -15.46 -6.63
CA VAL A 261 -3.79 -14.69 -5.50
C VAL A 261 -2.28 -14.53 -5.69
N ASP A 262 -1.70 -13.44 -5.18
CA ASP A 262 -0.25 -13.24 -5.24
C ASP A 262 0.53 -14.34 -4.50
N ASP A 263 1.85 -14.38 -4.74
CA ASP A 263 2.76 -15.35 -4.10
C ASP A 263 2.81 -15.21 -2.56
N LEU A 264 2.33 -14.08 -2.02
CA LEU A 264 2.19 -13.86 -0.59
C LEU A 264 0.92 -14.53 -0.05
N GLY A 265 0.01 -14.96 -0.92
CA GLY A 265 -1.26 -15.57 -0.55
C GLY A 265 -2.29 -14.56 -0.03
N LEU A 266 -2.11 -13.25 -0.25
CA LEU A 266 -2.99 -12.20 0.28
C LEU A 266 -4.14 -11.89 -0.71
N PRO A 267 -5.39 -12.32 -0.46
CA PRO A 267 -6.50 -12.14 -1.39
C PRO A 267 -7.20 -10.79 -1.20
N HIS A 268 -6.44 -9.69 -1.15
CA HIS A 268 -7.04 -8.37 -0.93
C HIS A 268 -7.82 -7.89 -2.18
N PRO A 269 -9.08 -7.41 -2.06
CA PRO A 269 -9.91 -7.04 -3.22
C PRO A 269 -9.29 -5.93 -4.10
N ARG A 270 -8.43 -5.08 -3.51
CA ARG A 270 -7.61 -4.09 -4.23
C ARG A 270 -6.85 -4.63 -5.45
N SER A 271 -6.50 -5.91 -5.47
CA SER A 271 -5.79 -6.53 -6.60
C SER A 271 -6.59 -6.54 -7.90
N TYR A 272 -7.92 -6.67 -7.82
CA TYR A 272 -8.79 -6.75 -9.01
C TYR A 272 -9.84 -5.63 -9.08
N GLY A 273 -10.11 -4.97 -7.95
CA GLY A 273 -11.20 -3.99 -7.86
C GLY A 273 -10.77 -2.53 -7.87
N THR A 274 -9.49 -2.17 -7.69
CA THR A 274 -9.07 -0.77 -7.42
C THR A 274 -9.60 0.25 -8.42
N PHE A 275 -9.24 0.16 -9.71
CA PHE A 275 -9.66 1.15 -10.70
C PHE A 275 -11.17 1.11 -11.00
N PRO A 276 -11.81 -0.07 -11.18
CA PRO A 276 -13.26 -0.18 -11.31
C PRO A 276 -14.03 0.41 -10.13
N ARG A 277 -13.52 0.24 -8.90
CA ARG A 277 -14.14 0.79 -7.68
C ARG A 277 -14.11 2.31 -7.66
N ILE A 278 -13.04 2.95 -8.14
CA ILE A 278 -13.01 4.41 -8.32
C ILE A 278 -14.15 4.85 -9.22
N LEU A 279 -14.32 4.20 -10.37
CA LEU A 279 -15.33 4.55 -11.36
C LEU A 279 -16.76 4.25 -10.87
N ALA A 280 -16.97 3.07 -10.30
CA ALA A 280 -18.28 2.62 -9.82
C ALA A 280 -18.70 3.39 -8.56
N LYS A 281 -17.95 3.22 -7.47
CA LYS A 281 -18.32 3.75 -6.16
C LYS A 281 -18.06 5.25 -6.05
N TYR A 282 -16.86 5.72 -6.40
CA TYR A 282 -16.46 7.10 -6.09
C TYR A 282 -16.81 8.13 -7.18
N VAL A 283 -17.06 7.69 -8.42
CA VAL A 283 -17.55 8.58 -9.50
C VAL A 283 -19.06 8.42 -9.66
N ARG A 284 -19.56 7.24 -10.05
CA ARG A 284 -20.96 7.03 -10.41
C ARG A 284 -21.90 7.06 -9.20
N ASP A 285 -21.59 6.33 -8.13
CA ASP A 285 -22.53 6.13 -7.03
C ASP A 285 -22.46 7.27 -5.99
N GLU A 286 -21.26 7.65 -5.56
CA GLU A 286 -21.05 8.63 -4.48
C GLU A 286 -20.67 10.04 -4.96
N HIS A 287 -20.34 10.22 -6.24
CA HIS A 287 -20.01 11.53 -6.82
C HIS A 287 -18.89 12.30 -6.09
N VAL A 288 -17.91 11.57 -5.54
CA VAL A 288 -16.72 12.14 -4.89
C VAL A 288 -15.77 12.76 -5.91
N LEU A 289 -15.69 12.17 -7.10
CA LEU A 289 -14.91 12.67 -8.23
C LEU A 289 -15.79 12.80 -9.48
N THR A 290 -15.44 13.72 -10.37
CA THR A 290 -15.94 13.64 -11.75
C THR A 290 -15.23 12.52 -12.49
N LEU A 291 -15.82 12.05 -13.60
CA LEU A 291 -15.22 11.01 -14.41
C LEU A 291 -13.85 11.44 -14.98
N GLU A 292 -13.74 12.69 -15.45
CA GLU A 292 -12.52 13.24 -16.02
C GLU A 292 -11.40 13.33 -14.98
N GLU A 293 -11.73 13.74 -13.75
CA GLU A 293 -10.76 13.84 -12.67
C GLU A 293 -10.28 12.45 -12.23
N ALA A 294 -11.20 11.48 -12.12
CA ALA A 294 -10.83 10.09 -11.88
C ALA A 294 -9.91 9.56 -13.00
N VAL A 295 -10.25 9.77 -14.27
CA VAL A 295 -9.41 9.35 -15.41
C VAL A 295 -8.03 10.03 -15.33
N ARG A 296 -7.96 11.33 -15.03
CA ARG A 296 -6.70 12.06 -14.87
C ARG A 296 -5.81 11.42 -13.80
N LYS A 297 -6.38 11.10 -12.63
CA LYS A 297 -5.67 10.46 -11.49
C LYS A 297 -5.17 9.05 -11.79
N MET A 298 -5.73 8.38 -12.78
CA MET A 298 -5.37 7.02 -13.21
C MET A 298 -4.52 6.99 -14.50
N THR A 299 -4.32 8.14 -15.17
CA THR A 299 -3.64 8.20 -16.48
C THR A 299 -2.59 9.32 -16.55
N SER A 300 -2.98 10.54 -16.90
CA SER A 300 -2.05 11.65 -17.17
C SER A 300 -1.30 12.11 -15.94
N TRP A 301 -1.92 12.06 -14.76
CA TRP A 301 -1.26 12.43 -13.50
C TRP A 301 -0.06 11.51 -13.20
N PRO A 302 -0.22 10.19 -13.03
CA PRO A 302 0.92 9.31 -12.77
C PRO A 302 1.94 9.29 -13.92
N ALA A 303 1.51 9.42 -15.19
CA ALA A 303 2.43 9.50 -16.32
C ALA A 303 3.35 10.74 -16.23
N SER A 304 2.76 11.93 -16.00
CA SER A 304 3.53 13.18 -15.88
C SER A 304 4.52 13.19 -14.72
N ARG A 305 4.16 12.56 -13.59
CA ARG A 305 5.05 12.48 -12.42
C ARG A 305 6.34 11.73 -12.74
N HIS A 306 6.22 10.65 -13.49
CA HIS A 306 7.34 9.80 -13.92
C HIS A 306 8.03 10.27 -15.21
N GLY A 307 7.65 11.43 -15.76
CA GLY A 307 8.26 11.98 -16.97
C GLY A 307 7.82 11.31 -18.28
N PHE A 308 6.73 10.54 -18.25
CA PHE A 308 6.20 9.87 -19.45
C PHE A 308 5.27 10.80 -20.22
N GLU A 309 5.84 11.57 -21.16
CA GLU A 309 5.09 12.51 -22.01
C GLU A 309 4.38 11.84 -23.19
N ASP A 310 4.76 10.61 -23.52
CA ASP A 310 4.24 9.83 -24.65
C ASP A 310 3.08 8.88 -24.28
N ARG A 311 2.60 8.95 -23.03
CA ARG A 311 1.55 8.11 -22.44
C ARG A 311 0.61 8.91 -21.53
N GLY A 312 -0.49 8.28 -21.13
CA GLY A 312 -1.44 8.83 -20.15
C GLY A 312 -2.42 9.86 -20.69
N VAL A 313 -2.34 10.25 -21.96
CA VAL A 313 -3.33 11.11 -22.63
C VAL A 313 -3.67 10.57 -24.01
N ILE A 314 -4.92 10.74 -24.46
CA ILE A 314 -5.35 10.40 -25.82
C ILE A 314 -5.02 11.59 -26.73
N ARG A 315 -3.96 11.44 -27.54
CA ARG A 315 -3.52 12.44 -28.51
C ARG A 315 -2.81 11.75 -29.68
N GLU A 316 -2.99 12.28 -30.89
CA GLU A 316 -2.28 11.78 -32.07
C GLU A 316 -0.76 11.79 -31.85
N GLY A 317 -0.10 10.71 -32.29
CA GLY A 317 1.35 10.53 -32.16
C GLY A 317 1.83 9.86 -30.87
N LEU A 318 0.96 9.64 -29.87
CA LEU A 318 1.31 8.97 -28.62
C LEU A 318 1.07 7.45 -28.66
N TRP A 319 1.55 6.73 -27.65
CA TRP A 319 1.27 5.31 -27.51
C TRP A 319 -0.23 5.06 -27.33
N ALA A 320 -0.75 4.07 -28.05
CA ALA A 320 -2.14 3.64 -27.94
C ALA A 320 -2.34 2.70 -26.73
N ASP A 321 -2.14 3.23 -25.53
CA ASP A 321 -2.58 2.63 -24.28
C ASP A 321 -3.99 3.13 -23.96
N ILE A 322 -5.00 2.31 -24.26
CA ILE A 322 -6.41 2.74 -24.28
C ILE A 322 -7.25 1.74 -23.52
N VAL A 323 -8.17 2.24 -22.68
CA VAL A 323 -9.21 1.44 -22.04
C VAL A 323 -10.56 1.91 -22.58
N VAL A 324 -11.41 0.97 -22.99
CA VAL A 324 -12.81 1.19 -23.34
C VAL A 324 -13.66 0.50 -22.28
N PHE A 325 -14.48 1.28 -21.58
CA PHE A 325 -15.34 0.80 -20.52
C PHE A 325 -16.72 1.47 -20.60
N ASP A 326 -17.73 0.78 -20.09
CA ASP A 326 -19.09 1.27 -19.94
C ASP A 326 -19.23 1.94 -18.56
N ALA A 327 -19.38 3.26 -18.54
CA ALA A 327 -19.45 4.04 -17.30
C ALA A 327 -20.67 3.67 -16.43
N ASP A 328 -21.76 3.18 -17.03
CA ASP A 328 -22.96 2.77 -16.30
C ASP A 328 -22.81 1.35 -15.72
N LYS A 329 -21.98 0.50 -16.35
CA LYS A 329 -21.83 -0.92 -15.96
C LYS A 329 -20.53 -1.28 -15.27
N VAL A 330 -19.53 -0.40 -15.26
CA VAL A 330 -18.24 -0.67 -14.61
C VAL A 330 -18.45 -1.00 -13.13
N GLN A 331 -17.84 -2.10 -12.67
CA GLN A 331 -18.05 -2.59 -11.30
C GLN A 331 -16.82 -3.35 -10.80
N ASP A 332 -16.38 -3.04 -9.59
CA ASP A 332 -15.50 -3.92 -8.82
C ASP A 332 -16.32 -5.08 -8.25
N ASN A 333 -16.01 -6.29 -8.70
CA ASN A 333 -16.65 -7.52 -8.20
C ASN A 333 -15.87 -8.18 -7.07
N ALA A 334 -14.63 -7.75 -6.84
CA ALA A 334 -13.76 -8.28 -5.79
C ALA A 334 -14.26 -7.85 -4.40
N THR A 335 -14.52 -8.82 -3.53
CA THR A 335 -14.92 -8.60 -2.12
C THR A 335 -13.84 -9.13 -1.18
N TRP A 336 -14.03 -8.98 0.14
CA TRP A 336 -13.09 -9.54 1.12
C TRP A 336 -13.01 -11.07 1.05
N GLU A 337 -14.14 -11.73 0.78
CA GLU A 337 -14.30 -13.19 0.68
C GLU A 337 -13.98 -13.73 -0.71
N SER A 338 -14.02 -12.87 -1.73
CA SER A 338 -13.76 -13.20 -3.13
C SER A 338 -12.84 -12.16 -3.78
N GLY A 339 -11.66 -11.97 -3.20
CA GLY A 339 -10.73 -10.89 -3.56
C GLY A 339 -10.14 -10.96 -4.97
N THR A 340 -10.32 -12.08 -5.68
CA THR A 340 -9.79 -12.28 -7.04
C THR A 340 -10.85 -12.20 -8.14
N ALA A 341 -12.09 -11.81 -7.80
CA ALA A 341 -13.15 -11.68 -8.79
C ALA A 341 -12.84 -10.55 -9.79
N THR A 342 -12.91 -10.88 -11.08
CA THR A 342 -12.61 -9.95 -12.17
C THR A 342 -13.69 -8.87 -12.28
N PRO A 343 -13.32 -7.62 -12.60
CA PRO A 343 -14.29 -6.54 -12.74
C PRO A 343 -15.17 -6.69 -13.98
N ALA A 344 -16.31 -6.02 -13.97
CA ALA A 344 -17.24 -5.93 -15.11
C ALA A 344 -17.16 -4.55 -15.78
N GLY A 345 -17.68 -4.47 -17.02
CA GLY A 345 -17.83 -3.21 -17.75
C GLY A 345 -16.56 -2.68 -18.43
N ILE A 346 -15.49 -3.47 -18.52
CA ILE A 346 -14.26 -3.14 -19.27
C ILE A 346 -14.20 -4.02 -20.52
N ASP A 347 -14.51 -3.44 -21.68
CA ASP A 347 -14.64 -4.18 -22.93
C ASP A 347 -13.30 -4.37 -23.63
N TYR A 348 -12.50 -3.30 -23.72
CA TYR A 348 -11.22 -3.34 -24.41
C TYR A 348 -10.10 -2.70 -23.60
N VAL A 349 -8.94 -3.35 -23.61
CA VAL A 349 -7.69 -2.79 -23.13
C VAL A 349 -6.66 -2.97 -24.24
N LEU A 350 -6.07 -1.87 -24.68
CA LEU A 350 -4.98 -1.83 -25.64
C LEU A 350 -3.72 -1.42 -24.91
N VAL A 351 -2.62 -2.12 -25.19
CA VAL A 351 -1.28 -1.78 -24.72
C VAL A 351 -0.41 -1.59 -25.95
N ASN A 352 0.17 -0.41 -26.13
CA ASN A 352 0.96 -0.06 -27.31
C ASN A 352 0.23 -0.37 -28.64
N GLY A 353 -1.09 -0.17 -28.68
CA GLY A 353 -1.95 -0.42 -29.85
C GLY A 353 -2.37 -1.87 -30.07
N VAL A 354 -1.93 -2.81 -29.22
CA VAL A 354 -2.30 -4.22 -29.30
C VAL A 354 -3.39 -4.53 -28.28
N ILE A 355 -4.47 -5.17 -28.73
CA ILE A 355 -5.60 -5.55 -27.88
C ILE A 355 -5.17 -6.65 -26.91
N ALA A 356 -5.04 -6.31 -25.63
CA ALA A 356 -4.73 -7.20 -24.50
C ALA A 356 -6.00 -7.78 -23.86
N VAL A 357 -7.10 -7.02 -23.86
CA VAL A 357 -8.44 -7.47 -23.46
C VAL A 357 -9.41 -7.18 -24.60
N ARG A 358 -10.23 -8.18 -24.96
CA ARG A 358 -11.29 -8.09 -25.97
C ARG A 358 -12.58 -8.62 -25.38
N GLU A 359 -13.62 -7.79 -25.35
CA GLU A 359 -14.95 -8.13 -24.84
C GLU A 359 -14.86 -8.74 -23.42
N GLY A 360 -14.04 -8.13 -22.57
CA GLY A 360 -13.80 -8.57 -21.19
C GLY A 360 -12.88 -9.79 -21.04
N VAL A 361 -12.35 -10.36 -22.13
CA VAL A 361 -11.49 -11.56 -22.10
C VAL A 361 -10.04 -11.22 -22.45
N LEU A 362 -9.09 -11.75 -21.68
CA LEU A 362 -7.66 -11.63 -21.98
C LEU A 362 -7.32 -12.32 -23.31
N THR A 363 -6.56 -11.65 -24.16
CA THR A 363 -6.11 -12.19 -25.46
C THR A 363 -4.79 -12.96 -25.35
N GLY A 364 -4.07 -12.81 -24.23
CA GLY A 364 -2.71 -13.32 -24.04
C GLY A 364 -1.62 -12.44 -24.67
N ALA A 365 -1.96 -11.32 -25.29
CA ALA A 365 -0.99 -10.40 -25.89
C ALA A 365 -0.10 -9.74 -24.81
N LYS A 366 1.23 -9.90 -24.94
CA LYS A 366 2.24 -9.29 -24.06
C LYS A 366 2.92 -8.11 -24.76
N ALA A 367 2.16 -7.06 -25.05
CA ALA A 367 2.63 -5.90 -25.81
C ALA A 367 3.35 -4.84 -24.96
N GLY A 368 3.59 -5.11 -23.67
CA GLY A 368 4.28 -4.19 -22.76
C GLY A 368 5.72 -3.87 -23.17
N ARG A 369 6.21 -2.72 -22.74
CA ARG A 369 7.59 -2.27 -22.92
C ARG A 369 8.16 -1.80 -21.60
N VAL A 370 9.46 -2.01 -21.40
CA VAL A 370 10.17 -1.45 -20.26
C VAL A 370 10.24 0.07 -20.45
N LEU A 371 9.60 0.80 -19.53
CA LEU A 371 9.74 2.25 -19.43
C LEU A 371 11.00 2.56 -18.60
N ARG A 372 11.76 3.55 -19.03
CA ARG A 372 13.03 3.93 -18.41
C ARG A 372 13.00 5.40 -18.04
N GLY A 373 13.58 5.74 -16.89
CA GLY A 373 13.77 7.11 -16.47
C GLY A 373 14.88 7.83 -17.24
N ASP A 374 14.95 9.15 -17.06
CA ASP A 374 15.87 10.06 -17.75
C ASP A 374 17.35 9.73 -17.57
N GLY A 375 17.68 8.99 -16.50
CA GLY A 375 19.04 8.53 -16.24
C GLY A 375 19.55 7.41 -17.15
N ALA A 376 18.68 6.80 -17.97
CA ALA A 376 19.06 5.71 -18.85
C ALA A 376 20.11 6.16 -19.89
N GLN A 377 21.22 5.43 -19.96
CA GLN A 377 22.32 5.65 -20.93
C GLN A 377 22.56 4.45 -21.81
#